data_AF-A0AAD5PT91-F1
#
_entry.id   AF-A0AAD5PT91-F1
#
_cell.length_a   1.000
_cell.length_b   1.000
_cell.length_c   1.000
_cell.angle_alpha   90.00
_cell.angle_beta   90.00
_cell.angle_gamma   90.00
#
_symmetry.space_group_name_H-M   'P 1'
#
loop_
_entity.id
_entity.type
_entity.pdbx_description
1 polymer ?
#
loop_
_entity_poly.entity_id
_entity_poly.type
_entity_poly.pdbx_seq_one_letter_code
_entity_poly.pdbx_strand_id
1 'polypeptide(L)'
;MAKVKGLDGSLMPPCKTVLLEQIKRANSICSIWNKATASNPIAFAPNNNGWSLVDNKYSICWFQGDCTPSSLDDMLVNESDETSDDEPEYESEVESDSDNSADEN
;
A
#
# COMPACT_ATOMS: atom_id res chain seq x y z
N MET A 1 27.84 -9.14 -25.37
CA MET A 1 26.55 -9.42 -24.71
C MET A 1 26.49 -8.56 -23.46
N ALA A 2 25.59 -7.57 -23.42
CA ALA A 2 25.45 -6.71 -22.24
C ALA A 2 24.85 -7.52 -21.08
N LYS A 3 25.52 -7.52 -19.93
CA LYS A 3 24.99 -8.08 -18.69
C LYS A 3 23.80 -7.22 -18.26
N VAL A 4 22.59 -7.77 -18.28
CA VAL A 4 21.44 -7.10 -17.64
C VAL A 4 21.78 -6.97 -16.16
N LYS A 5 21.95 -5.72 -15.68
CA LYS A 5 22.01 -5.44 -14.25
C LYS A 5 20.65 -5.84 -13.68
N GLY A 6 20.64 -6.76 -12.70
CA GLY A 6 19.41 -7.18 -12.05
C GLY A 6 18.67 -5.97 -11.50
N LEU A 7 17.40 -5.83 -11.87
CA LEU A 7 16.52 -4.81 -11.32
C LEU A 7 16.12 -5.25 -9.90
N ASP A 8 16.33 -4.41 -8.89
CA ASP A 8 15.82 -4.67 -7.55
C ASP A 8 14.31 -4.39 -7.53
N GLY A 9 13.52 -5.46 -7.42
CA GLY A 9 12.06 -5.36 -7.42
C GLY A 9 11.49 -4.58 -6.23
N SER A 10 12.27 -4.37 -5.16
CA SER A 10 11.85 -3.55 -4.03
C SER A 10 11.83 -2.04 -4.32
N LEU A 11 12.52 -1.61 -5.39
CA LEU A 11 12.52 -0.22 -5.85
C LEU A 11 11.32 0.09 -6.76
N MET A 12 10.60 -0.94 -7.21
CA MET A 12 9.40 -0.73 -8.01
C MET A 12 8.20 -0.47 -7.10
N PRO A 13 7.29 0.43 -7.48
CA PRO A 13 6.04 0.61 -6.75
C PRO A 13 5.25 -0.73 -6.75
N PRO A 14 4.51 -1.01 -5.67
CA PRO A 14 3.69 -2.20 -5.63
C PRO A 14 2.63 -2.15 -6.75
N CYS A 15 2.44 -3.28 -7.44
CA CYS A 15 1.33 -3.40 -8.36
C CYS A 15 -0.02 -3.39 -7.60
N LYS A 16 -1.12 -3.18 -8.32
CA LYS A 16 -2.47 -3.07 -7.76
C LYS A 16 -2.83 -4.21 -6.79
N THR A 17 -2.47 -5.45 -7.12
CA THR A 17 -2.80 -6.63 -6.31
C THR A 17 -1.95 -6.69 -5.03
N VAL A 18 -0.66 -6.37 -5.12
CA VAL A 18 0.23 -6.28 -3.95
C VAL A 18 -0.24 -5.17 -3.00
N LEU A 19 -0.56 -4.00 -3.56
CA LEU A 19 -1.07 -2.86 -2.78
C LEU A 19 -2.38 -3.22 -2.07
N LEU A 20 -3.29 -3.92 -2.75
CA LEU A 20 -4.55 -4.36 -2.15
C LEU A 20 -4.32 -5.29 -0.95
N GLU A 21 -3.45 -6.30 -1.08
CA GLU A 21 -3.15 -7.21 0.04
C GLU A 21 -2.44 -6.48 1.19
N GLN A 22 -1.60 -5.49 0.89
CA GLN A 22 -0.98 -4.64 1.91
C GLN A 22 -2.01 -3.80 2.69
N ILE A 23 -2.97 -3.18 2.00
CA ILE A 23 -4.06 -2.42 2.64
C ILE A 23 -4.90 -3.35 3.53
N LYS A 24 -5.25 -4.54 3.03
CA LYS A 24 -5.99 -5.54 3.81
C LYS A 24 -5.25 -5.93 5.10
N ARG A 25 -3.93 -6.19 5.03
CA ARG A 25 -3.12 -6.49 6.23
C ARG A 25 -3.15 -5.35 7.22
N ALA A 26 -2.90 -4.13 6.76
CA ALA A 26 -2.88 -2.94 7.62
C ALA A 26 -4.23 -2.78 8.33
N ASN A 27 -5.33 -2.89 7.58
CA ASN A 27 -6.68 -2.79 8.15
C ASN A 27 -6.98 -3.89 9.17
N SER A 28 -6.55 -5.13 8.94
CA SER A 28 -6.72 -6.21 9.91
C SER A 28 -5.97 -5.93 11.21
N ILE A 29 -4.70 -5.54 11.13
CA ILE A 29 -3.87 -5.19 12.30
C ILE A 29 -4.50 -4.02 13.06
N CYS A 30 -4.83 -2.93 12.36
CA CYS A 30 -5.46 -1.76 12.97
C CYS A 30 -6.79 -2.09 13.64
N SER A 31 -7.61 -2.97 13.04
CA SER A 31 -8.91 -3.36 13.61
C SER A 31 -8.77 -4.09 14.96
N ILE A 32 -7.69 -4.85 15.16
CA ILE A 32 -7.36 -5.51 16.42
C ILE A 32 -6.97 -4.47 17.46
N TRP A 33 -6.03 -3.59 17.12
CA TRP A 33 -5.53 -2.57 18.05
C TRP A 33 -6.59 -1.56 18.45
N ASN A 34 -7.42 -1.11 17.51
CA ASN A 34 -8.52 -0.18 17.77
C ASN A 34 -9.57 -0.72 18.75
N LYS A 35 -9.63 -2.04 18.92
CA LYS A 35 -10.59 -2.72 19.81
C LYS A 35 -9.91 -3.45 20.96
N ALA A 36 -8.61 -3.28 21.17
CA ALA A 36 -7.83 -4.07 22.12
C ALA A 36 -8.31 -3.97 23.58
N THR A 37 -9.03 -2.90 23.94
CA THR A 37 -9.57 -2.68 25.29
C THR A 37 -10.99 -3.25 25.48
N ALA A 38 -11.66 -3.68 24.42
CA ALA A 38 -12.99 -4.28 24.52
C ALA A 38 -12.89 -5.71 25.11
N SER A 39 -13.85 -6.08 25.96
CA SER A 39 -13.89 -7.43 26.55
C SER A 39 -14.13 -8.54 25.51
N ASN A 40 -14.79 -8.21 24.39
CA ASN A 40 -15.01 -9.11 23.26
C ASN A 40 -14.78 -8.35 21.93
N PRO A 41 -13.52 -8.17 21.51
CA PRO A 41 -13.20 -7.36 20.34
C PRO A 41 -13.60 -8.09 19.05
N ILE A 42 -14.47 -7.46 18.27
CA ILE A 42 -14.80 -7.93 16.91
C ILE A 42 -13.85 -7.25 15.93
N ALA A 43 -12.79 -7.94 15.53
CA ALA A 43 -11.80 -7.45 14.56
C ALA A 43 -11.90 -8.19 13.22
N PHE A 44 -11.28 -7.65 12.18
CA PHE A 44 -11.19 -8.36 10.90
C PHE A 44 -10.28 -9.57 11.06
N ALA A 45 -10.80 -10.75 10.76
CA ALA A 45 -10.03 -11.99 10.81
C ALA A 45 -8.81 -11.90 9.88
N PRO A 46 -7.63 -12.41 10.28
CA PRO A 46 -6.44 -12.33 9.43
C PRO A 46 -6.62 -13.03 8.08
N ASN A 47 -7.34 -14.16 8.07
CA ASN A 47 -7.59 -14.93 6.85
C ASN A 47 -8.39 -14.09 5.84
N ASN A 48 -7.91 -14.04 4.59
CA ASN A 48 -8.44 -13.19 3.51
C ASN A 48 -8.27 -11.67 3.71
N ASN A 49 -7.62 -11.25 4.80
CA ASN A 49 -7.22 -9.86 5.01
C ASN A 49 -5.69 -9.73 4.95
N GLY A 50 -5.11 -10.25 3.86
CA GLY A 50 -3.67 -10.22 3.62
C GLY A 50 -2.86 -11.28 4.37
N TRP A 51 -3.53 -12.21 5.06
CA TRP A 51 -2.95 -13.41 5.63
C TRP A 51 -3.69 -14.66 5.15
N SER A 52 -2.98 -15.78 5.14
CA SER A 52 -3.53 -17.10 4.87
C SER A 52 -3.11 -18.07 5.98
N LEU A 53 -4.03 -18.95 6.37
CA LEU A 53 -3.73 -20.02 7.33
C LEU A 53 -3.11 -21.20 6.59
N VAL A 54 -1.82 -21.45 6.81
CA VAL A 54 -1.06 -22.55 6.23
C VAL A 54 -0.42 -23.33 7.39
N ASP A 55 -0.70 -24.64 7.48
CA ASP A 55 -0.18 -25.51 8.55
C ASP A 55 -0.41 -24.94 9.97
N ASN A 56 -1.62 -24.45 10.23
CA ASN A 56 -2.02 -23.78 11.48
C ASN A 56 -1.19 -22.53 11.86
N LYS A 57 -0.50 -21.93 10.89
CA LYS A 57 0.25 -20.68 11.05
C LYS A 57 -0.21 -19.65 10.04
N TYR A 58 -0.27 -18.39 10.46
CA TYR A 58 -0.55 -17.30 9.54
C TYR A 58 0.71 -16.95 8.75
N SER A 59 0.59 -17.02 7.43
CA SER A 59 1.60 -16.55 6.49
C SER A 59 1.09 -15.33 5.75
N ILE A 60 1.98 -14.39 5.44
CA ILE A 60 1.64 -13.20 4.66
C ILE A 60 1.22 -13.61 3.25
N CYS A 61 0.04 -13.17 2.83
CA CYS A 61 -0.36 -13.20 1.43
C CYS A 61 0.17 -11.92 0.78
N TRP A 62 1.25 -12.02 0.00
CA TRP A 62 1.90 -10.86 -0.62
C TRP A 62 1.16 -10.34 -1.84
N PHE A 63 0.55 -11.24 -2.60
CA PHE A 63 -0.22 -10.95 -3.80
C PHE A 63 -1.20 -12.11 -4.05
N GLN A 64 -2.21 -11.85 -4.86
CA GLN A 64 -3.11 -12.85 -5.41
C GLN A 64 -3.14 -12.72 -6.93
N GLY A 65 -3.27 -13.85 -7.63
CA GLY A 65 -3.23 -13.92 -9.10
C GLY A 65 -1.82 -14.11 -9.65
N ASP A 66 -1.66 -13.92 -10.94
CA ASP A 66 -0.40 -14.16 -11.63
C ASP A 66 0.56 -12.98 -11.46
N CYS A 67 1.81 -13.27 -11.08
CA CYS A 67 2.89 -12.26 -10.99
C CYS A 67 3.40 -11.82 -12.37
N THR A 68 3.04 -12.54 -13.42
CA THR A 68 3.55 -12.33 -14.77
C THR A 68 2.38 -12.19 -15.73
N PRO A 69 2.46 -11.28 -16.71
CA PRO A 69 1.50 -11.24 -17.79
C PRO A 69 1.44 -12.57 -18.53
N SER A 70 0.28 -12.88 -19.12
CA SER A 70 0.05 -14.17 -19.77
C SER A 70 0.84 -14.32 -21.07
N SER A 71 1.13 -13.20 -21.73
CA SER A 71 1.92 -13.11 -22.95
C SER A 71 2.83 -11.89 -22.95
N LEU A 72 3.82 -11.86 -23.87
CA LEU A 72 4.67 -10.68 -24.05
C LEU A 72 3.90 -9.51 -24.67
N ASP A 73 2.82 -9.78 -25.41
CA ASP A 73 1.98 -8.74 -26.00
C ASP A 73 1.28 -7.91 -24.90
N ASP A 74 0.95 -8.53 -23.77
CA ASP A 74 0.37 -7.84 -22.59
C ASP A 74 1.37 -6.87 -21.92
N MET A 75 2.66 -6.93 -22.26
CA MET A 75 3.70 -6.02 -21.76
C MET A 75 3.90 -4.79 -22.64
N LEU A 76 3.32 -4.78 -23.86
CA LEU A 76 3.45 -3.67 -24.79
C LEU A 76 2.50 -2.54 -24.35
N VAL A 77 3.06 -1.40 -23.94
CA VAL A 77 2.29 -0.19 -23.64
C VAL A 77 1.88 0.45 -24.96
N ASN A 78 0.58 0.54 -25.22
CA ASN A 78 0.08 1.31 -26.36
C ASN A 78 0.26 2.80 -26.06
N GLU A 79 1.01 3.51 -26.90
CA GLU A 79 1.30 4.94 -26.77
C GLU A 79 0.05 5.85 -26.78
N SER A 80 -1.14 5.30 -27.04
CA SER A 80 -2.41 6.02 -27.04
C SER A 80 -3.11 6.11 -25.68
N ASP A 81 -2.65 5.38 -24.66
CA ASP A 81 -3.21 5.40 -23.30
C ASP A 81 -2.45 6.37 -22.37
N GLU A 82 -2.09 7.57 -22.87
CA GLU A 82 -1.81 8.69 -21.97
C GLU A 82 -3.13 9.12 -21.33
N THR A 83 -3.47 8.49 -20.21
CA THR A 83 -4.48 8.97 -19.27
C THR A 83 -4.11 10.40 -18.88
N SER A 84 -5.01 11.34 -19.12
CA SER A 84 -4.89 12.73 -18.68
C SER A 84 -4.54 12.77 -17.18
N ASP A 85 -3.33 13.21 -16.86
CA ASP A 85 -2.96 13.63 -15.51
C ASP A 85 -3.82 14.85 -15.14
N ASP A 86 -4.99 14.62 -14.56
CA ASP A 86 -5.59 15.58 -13.64
C ASP A 86 -4.78 15.46 -12.33
N GLU A 87 -3.62 16.12 -12.31
CA GLU A 87 -2.88 16.42 -11.08
C GLU A 87 -3.81 17.23 -10.14
N PRO A 88 -4.14 16.74 -8.93
CA PRO A 88 -4.84 17.58 -7.97
C PRO A 88 -3.88 18.65 -7.46
N GLU A 89 -4.18 19.91 -7.80
CA GLU A 89 -3.50 21.10 -7.29
C GLU A 89 -3.61 21.10 -5.75
N TYR A 90 -2.50 20.83 -5.07
CA TYR A 90 -2.43 20.91 -3.62
C TYR A 90 -2.34 22.39 -3.23
N GLU A 91 -3.39 22.94 -2.62
CA GLU A 91 -3.26 24.20 -1.89
C GLU A 91 -2.30 23.96 -0.72
N SER A 92 -1.11 24.54 -0.81
CA SER A 92 -0.16 24.57 0.31
C SER A 92 -0.75 25.44 1.42
N GLU A 93 -1.30 24.82 2.46
CA GLU A 93 -1.64 25.53 3.68
C GLU A 93 -0.33 25.98 4.35
N VAL A 94 -0.02 27.27 4.20
CA VAL A 94 1.06 27.92 4.92
C VAL A 94 0.65 28.02 6.39
N GLU A 95 1.25 27.17 7.23
CA GLU A 95 1.18 27.30 8.69
C GLU A 95 1.81 28.64 9.07
N SER A 96 0.97 29.64 9.32
CA SER A 96 1.40 30.95 9.83
C SER A 96 1.71 30.80 11.31
N ASP A 97 2.96 30.46 11.62
CA ASP A 97 3.49 30.40 12.98
C ASP A 97 3.57 31.83 13.56
N SER A 98 2.47 32.27 14.18
CA SER A 98 2.39 33.56 14.87
C SER A 98 2.95 33.40 16.28
N ASP A 99 4.28 33.48 16.38
CA ASP A 99 5.01 33.49 17.64
C ASP A 99 4.83 34.86 18.32
N ASN A 100 3.74 35.01 19.08
CA ASN A 100 3.53 36.17 19.94
C ASN A 100 4.25 35.95 21.28
N SER A 101 5.56 36.18 21.31
CA SER A 101 6.30 36.32 22.56
C SER A 101 5.89 37.64 23.24
N ALA A 102 4.93 37.56 24.16
CA ALA A 102 4.62 38.65 25.07
C ALA A 102 5.77 38.82 26.06
N ASP A 103 6.62 39.79 25.78
CA ASP A 103 7.54 40.42 26.72
C ASP A 103 6.73 41.37 27.62
N GLU A 104 6.61 41.07 28.90
CA GLU A 104 6.16 42.02 29.92
C GLU A 104 7.06 41.94 31.17
N ASN A 105 8.12 42.76 31.12
CA ASN A 105 8.66 43.70 32.13
C ASN A 105 8.38 43.42 33.63
#